data_AF-A0A0R2HE90-F1
#
_entry.id   AF-A0A0R2HE90-F1
#
_cell.length_a   1.000
_cell.length_b   1.000
_cell.length_c   1.000
_cell.angle_alpha   90.00
_cell.angle_beta   90.00
_cell.angle_gamma   90.00
#
_symmetry.space_group_name_H-M   'P 1'
#
loop_
_entity.id
_entity.type
_entity.pdbx_description
1 polymer ?
#
loop_
_entity_poly.entity_id
_entity_poly.type
_entity_poly.pdbx_seq_one_letter_code
_entity_poly.pdbx_strand_id
1 'polypeptide(L)'
;MLLFGLSFGIKLTFVTTIVSNVFLGMGLWTVFQILAWVVICLLSEAVKRLFLLKKKSPPLLFMAIFSSLMGYVFGFVVSFEQLCYGGWGLFLPYWIAGLTFDTLHAGGNFFFYLICSPILMKVFKIEAKKLAK
;
A
#
# COMPACT_ATOMS: atom_id res chain seq x y z
N MET A 1 -0.69 6.99 -6.07
CA MET A 1 0.47 7.92 -6.00
C MET A 1 1.20 8.09 -7.31
N LEU A 2 1.70 6.99 -7.90
CA LEU A 2 2.60 7.06 -9.07
C LEU A 2 2.01 7.88 -10.22
N LEU A 3 0.72 7.70 -10.50
CA LEU A 3 0.00 8.39 -11.58
C LEU A 3 -0.73 9.66 -11.10
N PHE A 4 -1.58 9.54 -10.08
CA PHE A 4 -2.53 10.59 -9.67
C PHE A 4 -2.05 11.49 -8.50
N GLY A 5 -0.83 11.28 -7.99
CA GLY A 5 -0.26 12.08 -6.89
C GLY A 5 -0.67 11.63 -5.48
N LEU A 6 -0.12 12.34 -4.48
CA LEU A 6 -0.26 12.01 -3.06
C LEU A 6 -1.67 12.32 -2.52
N SER A 7 -2.16 13.54 -2.77
CA SER A 7 -3.46 13.99 -2.24
C SER A 7 -4.64 13.14 -2.72
N PHE A 8 -4.60 12.69 -3.99
CA PHE A 8 -5.62 11.77 -4.51
C PHE A 8 -5.50 10.38 -3.88
N GLY A 9 -4.26 9.87 -3.72
CA GLY A 9 -4.05 8.55 -3.13
C GLY A 9 -4.53 8.45 -1.69
N ILE A 10 -4.29 9.47 -0.86
CA ILE A 10 -4.78 9.49 0.54
C ILE A 10 -6.31 9.51 0.59
N LYS A 11 -6.97 10.32 -0.25
CA LYS A 11 -8.44 10.36 -0.32
C LYS A 11 -9.01 9.01 -0.76
N LEU A 12 -8.40 8.41 -1.79
CA LEU A 12 -8.82 7.11 -2.31
C LEU A 12 -8.71 6.05 -1.22
N THR A 13 -7.57 5.97 -0.54
CA THR A 13 -7.34 5.06 0.59
C THR A 13 -8.44 5.18 1.64
N PHE A 14 -8.74 6.41 2.07
CA PHE A 14 -9.73 6.65 3.10
C PHE A 14 -11.11 6.11 2.71
N VAL A 15 -11.56 6.42 1.49
CA VAL A 15 -12.83 5.92 0.96
C VAL A 15 -12.82 4.40 0.82
N THR A 16 -11.77 3.82 0.23
CA THR A 16 -11.70 2.38 0.01
C THR A 16 -11.70 1.60 1.31
N THR A 17 -10.94 2.03 2.32
CA THR A 17 -10.88 1.33 3.61
C THR A 17 -12.20 1.41 4.36
N ILE A 18 -12.85 2.57 4.36
CA ILE A 18 -14.18 2.71 4.99
C ILE A 18 -15.19 1.83 4.28
N VAL A 19 -15.27 1.88 2.95
CA VAL A 19 -16.24 1.10 2.19
C VAL A 19 -16.02 -0.40 2.40
N SER A 20 -14.77 -0.88 2.33
CA SER A 20 -14.45 -2.28 2.61
C SER A 20 -14.86 -2.69 4.03
N ASN A 21 -14.62 -1.84 5.02
CA ASN A 21 -14.92 -2.16 6.42
C ASN A 21 -16.40 -1.97 6.77
N VAL A 22 -17.19 -1.25 5.98
CA VAL A 22 -18.66 -1.30 6.10
C VAL A 22 -19.15 -2.73 5.85
N PHE A 23 -18.56 -3.45 4.89
CA PHE A 23 -18.95 -4.83 4.59
C PHE A 23 -18.33 -5.87 5.55
N LEU A 24 -17.09 -5.64 6.00
CA LEU A 24 -16.35 -6.59 6.84
C LEU A 24 -16.53 -6.34 8.36
N GLY A 25 -17.19 -5.26 8.73
CA GLY A 25 -17.31 -4.79 10.11
C GLY A 25 -16.30 -3.67 10.43
N MET A 26 -16.71 -2.77 11.32
CA MET A 26 -15.88 -1.67 11.80
C MET A 26 -15.34 -1.97 13.19
N GLY A 27 -14.12 -1.53 13.45
CA GLY A 27 -13.48 -1.59 14.76
C GLY A 27 -12.18 -0.81 14.78
N LEU A 28 -11.43 -0.92 15.88
CA LEU A 28 -10.21 -0.12 16.09
C LEU A 28 -9.16 -0.41 14.99
N TRP A 29 -9.14 -1.63 14.45
CA TRP A 29 -8.32 -2.02 13.30
C TRP A 29 -8.51 -1.12 12.09
N THR A 30 -9.69 -0.55 11.88
CA THR A 30 -9.96 0.35 10.75
C THR A 30 -9.09 1.60 10.81
N VAL A 31 -8.88 2.15 12.01
CA VAL A 31 -8.03 3.32 12.21
C VAL A 31 -6.58 2.99 11.89
N PHE A 32 -6.08 1.85 12.37
CA PHE A 32 -4.71 1.40 12.11
C PHE A 32 -4.50 0.99 10.66
N GLN A 33 -5.51 0.45 9.97
CA GLN A 33 -5.47 0.18 8.53
C GLN A 33 -5.36 1.48 7.72
N ILE A 34 -6.17 2.50 8.03
CA ILE A 34 -6.06 3.81 7.38
C ILE A 34 -4.67 4.39 7.62
N LEU A 35 -4.16 4.32 8.86
CA LEU A 35 -2.81 4.78 9.20
C LEU A 35 -1.74 4.04 8.41
N ALA A 36 -1.80 2.71 8.35
CA ALA A 36 -0.86 1.87 7.59
C ALA A 36 -0.84 2.26 6.11
N TRP A 37 -2.01 2.44 5.50
CA TRP A 37 -2.07 2.90 4.12
C TRP A 37 -1.52 4.31 3.93
N VAL A 38 -1.78 5.24 4.86
CA VAL A 38 -1.19 6.60 4.80
C VAL A 38 0.34 6.53 4.89
N VAL A 39 0.91 5.67 5.73
CA VAL A 39 2.36 5.46 5.80
C VAL A 39 2.90 4.94 4.46
N ILE A 40 2.28 3.92 3.88
CA ILE A 40 2.66 3.37 2.56
C ILE A 40 2.56 4.43 1.47
N CYS A 41 1.52 5.26 1.52
CA CYS A 41 1.29 6.39 0.63
C CYS A 41 2.45 7.41 0.68
N LEU A 42 2.90 7.77 1.88
CA LEU A 42 4.03 8.69 2.08
C LEU A 42 5.35 8.07 1.61
N LEU A 43 5.62 6.81 1.96
CA LEU A 43 6.83 6.09 1.52
C LEU A 43 6.88 5.98 -0.01
N SER A 44 5.76 5.65 -0.65
CA SER A 44 5.66 5.55 -2.11
C SER A 44 5.91 6.89 -2.81
N GLU A 45 5.42 7.99 -2.22
CA GLU A 45 5.68 9.34 -2.73
C GLU A 45 7.15 9.75 -2.55
N ALA A 46 7.77 9.41 -1.42
CA ALA A 46 9.19 9.65 -1.18
C ALA A 46 10.06 8.94 -2.23
N VAL A 47 9.78 7.65 -2.50
CA VAL A 47 10.45 6.88 -3.55
C VAL A 47 10.26 7.56 -4.91
N LYS A 48 9.02 7.93 -5.27
CA LYS A 48 8.72 8.64 -6.52
C LYS A 48 9.56 9.91 -6.65
N ARG A 49 9.61 10.75 -5.61
CA ARG A 49 10.40 11.99 -5.60
C ARG A 49 11.90 11.73 -5.78
N LEU A 50 12.45 10.72 -5.13
CA LEU A 50 13.86 10.34 -5.28
C LEU A 50 14.21 9.97 -6.73
N PHE A 51 13.35 9.23 -7.41
CA PHE A 51 13.55 8.87 -8.82
C PHE A 51 13.37 10.06 -9.77
N LEU A 52 12.41 10.93 -9.50
CA LEU A 52 12.23 12.18 -10.24
C LEU A 52 13.46 13.09 -10.14
N LEU A 53 14.03 13.24 -8.94
CA LEU A 53 15.28 14.01 -8.74
C LEU A 53 16.45 13.45 -9.55
N LYS A 54 16.53 12.12 -9.66
CA LYS A 54 17.55 11.44 -10.47
C LYS A 54 17.25 11.43 -11.98
N LYS A 55 16.14 12.06 -12.43
CA LYS A 55 15.63 12.04 -13.82
C LYS A 55 15.55 10.62 -14.41
N LYS A 56 15.34 9.61 -13.56
CA LYS A 56 15.26 8.20 -13.97
C LYS A 56 13.88 7.65 -13.65
N SER A 57 13.35 6.83 -14.54
CA SER A 57 12.15 6.05 -14.23
C SER A 57 12.51 4.92 -13.27
N PRO A 58 11.72 4.66 -12.22
CA PRO A 58 11.98 3.55 -11.32
C PRO A 58 11.85 2.22 -12.09
N PRO A 59 12.83 1.30 -11.99
CA PRO A 59 12.76 0.03 -12.68
C PRO A 59 11.62 -0.83 -12.14
N LEU A 60 10.99 -1.60 -13.02
CA LEU A 60 9.82 -2.43 -12.70
C LEU A 60 10.09 -3.38 -11.54
N LEU A 61 11.22 -4.08 -11.58
CA LEU A 61 11.62 -5.04 -10.54
C LEU A 61 11.84 -4.37 -9.18
N PHE A 62 12.45 -3.18 -9.15
CA PHE A 62 12.64 -2.42 -7.92
C PHE A 62 11.30 -2.05 -7.29
N MET A 63 10.34 -1.59 -8.09
CA MET A 63 9.01 -1.23 -7.60
C MET A 63 8.20 -2.46 -7.17
N ALA A 64 8.39 -3.62 -7.80
CA ALA A 64 7.78 -4.87 -7.37
C ALA A 64 8.32 -5.32 -6.01
N ILE A 65 9.65 -5.26 -5.80
CA ILE A 65 10.27 -5.54 -4.49
C ILE A 65 9.77 -4.54 -3.45
N PHE A 66 9.73 -3.25 -3.79
CA PHE A 66 9.20 -2.22 -2.90
C PHE A 66 7.75 -2.50 -2.50
N SER A 67 6.88 -2.83 -3.47
CA SER A 67 5.48 -3.21 -3.25
C SER A 67 5.36 -4.43 -2.30
N SER A 68 6.25 -5.41 -2.47
CA SER A 68 6.33 -6.59 -1.60
C SER A 68 6.66 -6.20 -0.16
N LEU A 69 7.68 -5.35 0.04
CA LEU A 69 8.07 -4.86 1.38
C LEU A 69 6.95 -4.07 2.05
N MET A 70 6.13 -3.34 1.30
CA MET A 70 4.98 -2.63 1.86
C MET A 70 3.93 -3.56 2.47
N GLY A 71 3.88 -4.84 2.07
CA GLY A 71 3.03 -5.85 2.71
C GLY A 71 3.39 -6.06 4.18
N TYR A 72 4.70 -6.16 4.48
CA TYR A 72 5.19 -6.27 5.86
C TYR A 72 5.00 -4.97 6.64
N VAL A 73 5.22 -3.81 6.01
CA VAL A 73 4.96 -2.51 6.65
C VAL A 73 3.49 -2.38 7.04
N PHE A 74 2.58 -2.83 6.17
CA PHE A 74 1.15 -2.84 6.45
C PHE A 74 0.83 -3.68 7.69
N GLY A 75 1.25 -4.95 7.70
CA GLY A 75 0.98 -5.87 8.81
C GLY A 75 1.58 -5.40 10.13
N PHE A 76 2.80 -4.87 10.09
CA PHE A 76 3.46 -4.29 11.26
C PHE A 76 2.68 -3.09 11.82
N VAL A 77 2.26 -2.14 10.96
CA VAL A 77 1.53 -0.95 11.42
C VAL A 77 0.14 -1.30 11.95
N VAL A 78 -0.56 -2.22 11.29
CA VAL A 78 -1.89 -2.69 11.74
C VAL A 78 -1.79 -3.41 13.10
N SER A 79 -0.71 -4.18 13.32
CA SER A 79 -0.49 -4.89 14.58
C SER A 79 -0.41 -3.98 15.81
N PHE A 80 -0.10 -2.67 15.65
CA PHE A 80 -0.09 -1.73 16.77
C PHE A 80 -1.44 -1.57 17.47
N GLU A 81 -2.54 -1.91 16.81
CA GLU A 81 -3.86 -1.96 17.47
C GLU A 81 -3.84 -2.86 18.72
N GLN A 82 -3.06 -3.94 18.70
CA GLN A 82 -2.98 -4.88 19.82
C GLN A 82 -2.34 -4.26 21.07
N LEU A 83 -1.54 -3.19 20.92
CA LEU A 83 -1.05 -2.43 22.06
C LEU A 83 -2.20 -1.76 22.83
N CYS A 84 -3.28 -1.37 22.14
CA CYS A 84 -4.44 -0.75 22.77
C CYS A 84 -5.29 -1.75 23.58
N TYR A 85 -5.27 -3.04 23.23
CA TYR A 85 -6.04 -4.06 23.94
C TYR A 85 -5.30 -4.68 25.13
N GLY A 86 -4.03 -5.04 24.96
CA GLY A 86 -3.27 -5.77 25.99
C GLY A 86 -1.78 -5.47 26.01
N GLY A 87 -1.37 -4.35 25.42
CA GLY A 87 0.01 -3.89 25.43
C GLY A 87 0.98 -4.83 24.73
N TRP A 88 2.24 -4.77 25.15
CA TRP A 88 3.33 -5.53 24.54
C TRP A 88 3.17 -7.05 24.62
N GLY A 89 2.42 -7.56 25.60
CA GLY A 89 2.16 -8.99 25.78
C GLY A 89 1.28 -9.60 24.67
N LEU A 90 0.37 -8.82 24.07
CA LEU A 90 -0.45 -9.27 22.95
C LEU A 90 0.13 -8.87 21.59
N PHE A 91 0.84 -7.75 21.51
CA PHE A 91 1.43 -7.26 20.28
C PHE A 91 2.41 -8.26 19.66
N LEU A 92 3.38 -8.75 20.44
CA LEU A 92 4.47 -9.56 19.89
C LEU A 92 3.97 -10.92 19.36
N PRO A 93 3.15 -11.70 20.11
CA PRO A 93 2.60 -12.94 19.61
C PRO A 93 1.69 -12.74 18.40
N TYR A 94 0.87 -11.69 18.40
CA TYR A 94 -0.01 -11.38 17.28
C TYR A 94 0.78 -11.04 16.01
N TRP A 95 1.79 -10.18 16.13
CA TRP A 95 2.62 -9.79 15.01
C TRP A 95 3.38 -10.99 14.43
N ILE A 96 3.97 -11.85 15.29
CA ILE A 96 4.67 -13.06 14.84
C ILE A 96 3.71 -14.03 14.14
N ALA A 97 2.51 -14.24 14.69
CA ALA A 97 1.49 -15.07 14.06
C ALA A 97 1.01 -14.48 12.72
N GLY A 98 1.00 -13.15 12.61
CA GLY A 98 0.65 -12.41 11.40
C GLY A 98 1.67 -12.52 10.26
N LEU A 99 2.94 -12.87 10.53
CA LEU A 99 4.01 -12.90 9.52
C LEU A 99 3.70 -13.83 8.33
N THR A 100 2.97 -14.92 8.55
CA THR A 100 2.54 -15.81 7.46
C THR A 100 1.59 -15.09 6.52
N PHE A 101 0.60 -14.37 7.06
CA PHE A 101 -0.30 -13.54 6.28
C PHE A 101 0.45 -12.39 5.59
N ASP A 102 1.37 -11.72 6.30
CA ASP A 102 2.18 -10.64 5.71
C ASP A 102 3.03 -11.15 4.55
N THR A 103 3.56 -12.36 4.65
CA THR A 103 4.34 -13.00 3.58
C THR A 103 3.46 -13.33 2.36
N LEU A 104 2.23 -13.79 2.57
CA LEU A 104 1.27 -13.99 1.48
C LEU A 104 0.93 -12.66 0.80
N HIS A 105 0.70 -11.59 1.56
CA HIS A 105 0.48 -10.25 1.01
C HIS A 105 1.71 -9.72 0.26
N ALA A 106 2.90 -9.92 0.81
CA ALA A 106 4.15 -9.52 0.19
C ALA A 106 4.37 -10.24 -1.15
N GLY A 107 4.11 -11.56 -1.20
CA GLY A 107 4.15 -12.34 -2.42
C GLY A 107 3.12 -11.86 -3.45
N GLY A 108 1.86 -11.71 -3.03
CA GLY A 108 0.79 -11.16 -3.87
C GLY A 108 1.16 -9.80 -4.46
N ASN A 109 1.59 -8.86 -3.63
CA ASN A 109 2.00 -7.52 -4.04
C ASN A 109 3.13 -7.53 -5.08
N PHE A 110 4.08 -8.46 -4.96
CA PHE A 110 5.17 -8.63 -5.92
C PHE A 110 4.64 -9.06 -7.29
N PHE A 111 3.87 -10.14 -7.34
CA PHE A 111 3.34 -10.68 -8.61
C PHE A 111 2.30 -9.74 -9.24
N PHE A 112 1.37 -9.20 -8.45
CA PHE A 112 0.39 -8.23 -8.94
C PHE A 112 1.08 -6.99 -9.51
N TYR A 113 2.14 -6.48 -8.87
CA TYR A 113 2.85 -5.33 -9.44
C TYR A 113 3.52 -5.67 -10.77
N LEU A 114 4.20 -6.82 -10.87
CA LEU A 114 4.87 -7.25 -12.11
C LEU A 114 3.90 -7.42 -13.28
N ILE A 115 2.72 -7.98 -13.04
CA ILE A 115 1.73 -8.26 -14.09
C ILE A 115 0.89 -7.01 -14.39
N CYS A 116 0.33 -6.37 -13.37
CA CYS A 116 -0.62 -5.28 -13.56
C CYS A 116 0.05 -3.97 -13.97
N SER A 117 1.25 -3.65 -13.44
CA SER A 117 1.93 -2.37 -13.76
C SER A 117 2.11 -2.14 -15.27
N PRO A 118 2.65 -3.08 -16.08
CA PRO A 118 2.81 -2.85 -17.52
C PRO A 118 1.48 -2.76 -18.27
N ILE A 119 0.47 -3.53 -17.86
CA ILE A 119 -0.87 -3.53 -18.47
C ILE A 119 -1.55 -2.19 -18.21
N LEU A 120 -1.61 -1.78 -16.94
CA LEU A 120 -2.23 -0.52 -16.52
C LEU A 120 -1.53 0.68 -17.15
N MET A 121 -0.19 0.71 -17.18
CA MET A 121 0.54 1.79 -17.85
C MET A 121 0.21 1.91 -19.34
N LYS A 122 -0.02 0.80 -20.05
CA LYS A 122 -0.46 0.83 -21.45
C LYS A 122 -1.86 1.43 -21.56
N VAL A 123 -2.81 0.95 -20.76
CA VAL A 123 -4.20 1.44 -20.76
C VAL A 123 -4.25 2.92 -20.44
N PHE A 124 -3.58 3.38 -19.39
CA PHE A 124 -3.57 4.79 -19.01
C PHE A 124 -2.95 5.69 -20.10
N LYS A 125 -1.92 5.24 -20.81
CA LYS A 125 -1.36 6.00 -21.95
C LYS A 125 -2.35 6.12 -23.11
N ILE A 126 -3.15 5.09 -23.38
CA ILE A 126 -4.18 5.12 -24.43
C ILE A 126 -5.28 6.12 -24.04
N GLU A 127 -5.80 6.02 -22.82
CA GLU A 127 -6.86 6.90 -22.34
C GLU A 127 -6.40 8.36 -22.23
N ALA A 128 -5.17 8.61 -21.77
CA ALA A 128 -4.60 9.95 -21.75
C ALA A 128 -4.50 10.58 -23.14
N LYS A 129 -4.20 9.81 -24.18
CA LYS A 129 -4.20 10.29 -25.57
C LYS A 129 -5.60 10.62 -26.08
N LYS A 130 -6.63 9.88 -25.66
CA LYS A 130 -8.01 10.17 -26.03
C LYS A 130 -8.52 11.47 -25.40
N LEU A 131 -8.17 11.72 -24.15
CA LEU A 131 -8.55 12.94 -23.42
C LEU A 131 -7.82 14.20 -23.89
N ALA A 132 -6.66 14.04 -24.53
CA ALA A 132 -5.88 15.15 -25.07
C ALA A 132 -6.27 15.54 -26.52
N LYS A 133 -7.24 14.82 -27.10
CA LYS A 133 -7.79 15.09 -28.43
C LYS A 133 -9.18 15.70 -28.29
#